data_AF-A0A800J3Y5-F1
#
_entry.id   AF-A0A800J3Y5-F1
#
_cell.length_a   1.000
_cell.length_b   1.000
_cell.length_c   1.000
_cell.angle_alpha   90.00
_cell.angle_beta   90.00
_cell.angle_gamma   90.00
#
_symmetry.space_group_name_H-M   'P 1'
#
loop_
_entity.id
_entity.type
_entity.pdbx_description
1 polymer ?
#
loop_
_entity_poly.entity_id
_entity_poly.type
_entity_poly.pdbx_seq_one_letter_code
_entity_poly.pdbx_strand_id
1 'polypeptide(L)'
;MDDDFPGIDKLGIKIHCPNCGNEMANDGDSLPLAEAPCGAMLECGNCQEITSWRFSFEPFELRQIPNEWGGRIECPGDPAV
;
A
#
# COMPACT_ATOMS: atom_id res chain seq x y z
N MET A 1 -7.09 -18.61 -11.62
CA MET A 1 -5.68 -18.65 -11.20
C MET A 1 -5.71 -18.00 -9.85
N ASP A 2 -5.60 -18.83 -8.82
CA ASP A 2 -5.55 -18.42 -7.42
C ASP A 2 -4.22 -17.72 -7.17
N ASP A 3 -4.30 -16.42 -6.87
CA ASP A 3 -3.40 -15.66 -5.99
C ASP A 3 -3.99 -14.24 -5.88
N ASP A 4 -5.26 -14.15 -5.44
CA ASP A 4 -5.83 -12.87 -5.04
C ASP A 4 -5.05 -12.41 -3.82
N PHE A 5 -4.16 -11.43 -4.00
CA PHE A 5 -3.45 -10.78 -2.91
C PHE A 5 -4.46 -10.46 -1.79
N PRO A 6 -4.24 -10.91 -0.55
CA PRO A 6 -5.29 -10.94 0.48
C PRO A 6 -5.71 -9.55 0.98
N GLY A 7 -5.11 -8.48 0.47
CA GLY A 7 -5.29 -7.11 0.95
C GLY A 7 -4.24 -6.73 2.00
N ILE A 8 -3.86 -5.46 2.03
CA ILE A 8 -2.86 -4.88 2.93
C ILE A 8 -3.28 -5.02 4.40
N ASP A 9 -4.58 -4.98 4.67
CA ASP A 9 -5.21 -5.12 5.99
C ASP A 9 -5.04 -6.53 6.58
N LYS A 10 -4.77 -7.54 5.74
CA LYS A 10 -4.52 -8.92 6.18
C LYS A 10 -3.05 -9.23 6.46
N LEU A 11 -2.13 -8.36 6.02
CA LEU A 11 -0.69 -8.59 6.17
C LEU A 11 -0.14 -8.24 7.55
N GLY A 12 -0.92 -7.57 8.40
CA GLY A 12 -0.48 -7.12 9.72
C GLY A 12 0.60 -6.03 9.69
N ILE A 13 0.77 -5.37 8.53
CA ILE A 13 1.66 -4.22 8.36
C ILE A 13 0.96 -2.97 8.93
N LYS A 14 1.73 -2.10 9.60
CA LYS A 14 1.24 -0.79 10.04
C LYS A 14 1.82 0.29 9.16
N ILE A 15 0.95 0.99 8.44
CA ILE A 15 1.34 2.13 7.61
C ILE A 15 0.73 3.37 8.24
N HIS A 16 1.54 4.37 8.55
CA HIS A 16 1.06 5.63 9.11
C HIS A 16 1.15 6.73 8.05
N CYS A 17 0.09 7.54 7.96
CA CYS A 17 0.04 8.70 7.09
C CYS A 17 1.18 9.66 7.47
N PRO A 18 2.07 10.02 6.53
CA PRO A 18 3.20 10.89 6.83
C PRO A 18 2.77 12.33 7.12
N ASN A 19 1.55 12.72 6.71
CA ASN A 19 1.01 14.06 6.92
C ASN A 19 0.35 14.23 8.31
N CYS A 20 -0.51 13.30 8.71
CA CYS A 20 -1.29 13.43 9.96
C CYS A 20 -1.01 12.36 11.03
N GLY A 21 -0.21 11.34 10.72
CA GLY A 21 0.12 10.25 11.65
C GLY A 21 -0.98 9.20 11.84
N ASN A 22 -2.13 9.31 11.16
CA ASN A 22 -3.18 8.28 11.20
C ASN A 22 -2.65 6.93 10.72
N GLU A 23 -2.98 5.84 11.39
CA GLU A 23 -2.72 4.50 10.86
C GLU A 23 -3.69 4.25 9.70
N MET A 24 -3.22 3.72 8.57
CA MET A 24 -4.00 3.63 7.33
C MET A 24 -4.24 2.20 6.87
N ALA A 25 -3.39 1.23 7.26
CA ALA A 25 -3.48 -0.12 6.72
C ALA A 25 -4.61 -0.93 7.38
N ASN A 26 -5.00 -0.59 8.61
CA ASN A 26 -6.04 -1.27 9.38
C ASN A 26 -7.19 -0.31 9.76
N ASP A 27 -7.19 0.89 9.21
CA ASP A 27 -8.20 1.91 9.44
C ASP A 27 -9.37 1.75 8.47
N GLY A 28 -10.58 1.60 9.01
CA GLY A 28 -11.79 1.35 8.23
C GLY A 28 -12.25 2.55 7.39
N ASP A 29 -11.74 3.75 7.70
CA ASP A 29 -12.01 4.97 6.93
C ASP A 29 -10.93 5.23 5.86
N SER A 30 -9.79 4.51 5.91
CA SER A 30 -8.74 4.59 4.89
C SER A 30 -9.06 3.67 3.71
N LEU A 31 -8.75 4.12 2.49
CA LEU A 31 -9.11 3.41 1.27
C LEU A 31 -7.88 2.85 0.54
N PRO A 32 -7.84 1.55 0.22
CA PRO A 32 -6.88 1.01 -0.73
C PRO A 32 -7.27 1.43 -2.16
N LEU A 33 -6.45 2.26 -2.78
CA LEU A 33 -6.63 2.69 -4.17
C LEU A 33 -5.99 1.70 -5.16
N ALA A 34 -4.92 1.04 -4.74
CA ALA A 34 -4.25 -0.02 -5.49
C ALA A 34 -3.45 -0.91 -4.55
N GLU A 35 -3.40 -2.20 -4.86
CA GLU A 35 -2.73 -3.20 -4.02
C GLU A 35 -2.00 -4.23 -4.87
N ALA A 36 -0.83 -4.65 -4.39
CA ALA A 36 -0.04 -5.70 -5.00
C ALA A 36 0.78 -6.42 -3.91
N PRO A 37 1.29 -7.64 -4.19
CA PRO A 37 2.13 -8.39 -3.24
C PRO A 37 3.38 -7.66 -2.72
N CYS A 38 3.79 -6.58 -3.38
CA CYS A 38 4.96 -5.79 -3.03
C CYS A 38 4.62 -4.37 -2.52
N GLY A 39 3.34 -3.96 -2.45
CA GLY A 39 3.02 -2.58 -2.13
C GLY A 39 1.54 -2.24 -2.15
N ALA A 40 1.22 -1.03 -1.73
CA ALA A 40 -0.12 -0.49 -1.75
C ALA A 40 -0.11 1.03 -1.96
N MET A 41 -1.15 1.55 -2.61
CA MET A 41 -1.50 2.96 -2.61
C MET A 41 -2.73 3.15 -1.72
N LEU A 42 -2.63 4.04 -0.74
CA LEU A 42 -3.65 4.28 0.27
C LEU A 42 -4.07 5.75 0.28
N GLU A 43 -5.37 6.00 0.38
CA GLU A 43 -5.92 7.30 0.79
C GLU A 43 -6.17 7.28 2.30
N CYS A 44 -5.65 8.29 3.00
CA CYS A 44 -5.81 8.42 4.45
C CYS A 44 -7.25 8.81 4.83
N GLY A 45 -7.91 8.00 5.67
CA GLY A 45 -9.28 8.27 6.15
C GLY A 45 -9.43 9.55 6.99
N ASN A 46 -8.34 10.06 7.56
CA ASN A 46 -8.36 11.28 8.38
C ASN A 46 -8.12 12.58 7.58
N CYS A 47 -7.08 12.63 6.75
CA CYS A 47 -6.68 13.86 6.04
C CYS A 47 -6.73 13.77 4.50
N GLN A 48 -7.19 12.64 3.94
CA GLN A 48 -7.33 12.38 2.50
C GLN A 48 -6.03 12.44 1.70
N GLU A 49 -4.87 12.48 2.38
CA GLU A 49 -3.57 12.38 1.72
C GLU A 49 -3.42 11.00 1.08
N ILE A 50 -3.06 10.97 -0.20
CA ILE A 50 -2.77 9.74 -0.94
C ILE A 50 -1.27 9.45 -0.86
N THR A 51 -0.92 8.23 -0.46
CA THR A 51 0.48 7.79 -0.38
C THR A 51 0.67 6.38 -0.93
N SER A 52 1.83 6.16 -1.54
CA SER A 52 2.22 4.86 -2.10
C SER A 52 3.36 4.25 -1.29
N TRP A 53 3.28 2.95 -1.06
CA TRP A 53 4.20 2.20 -0.21
C TRP A 53 4.66 0.94 -0.91
N ARG A 54 5.94 0.63 -0.76
CA ARG A 54 6.54 -0.64 -1.17
C ARG A 54 7.01 -1.39 0.06
N PHE A 55 6.78 -2.70 0.09
CA PHE A 55 7.23 -3.57 1.16
C PHE A 55 7.88 -4.86 0.64
N SER A 56 8.79 -5.41 1.44
CA SER A 56 9.35 -6.76 1.33
C SER A 56 9.21 -7.46 2.68
N PHE A 57 9.20 -8.79 2.70
CA PHE A 57 9.10 -9.57 3.95
C PHE A 57 10.43 -10.20 4.39
N GLU A 58 11.36 -10.42 3.46
CA GLU A 58 12.65 -11.06 3.73
C GLU A 58 13.82 -10.30 3.06
N PRO A 59 14.44 -9.31 3.73
CA PRO A 59 14.08 -8.77 5.04
C PRO A 59 12.79 -7.94 5.00
N PHE A 60 12.19 -7.70 6.17
CA PHE A 60 11.06 -6.77 6.25
C PHE A 60 11.55 -5.34 6.00
N GLU A 61 11.08 -4.75 4.91
CA GLU A 61 11.29 -3.34 4.60
C GLU A 61 9.96 -2.71 4.24
N LEU A 62 9.75 -1.47 4.67
CA LEU A 62 8.59 -0.66 4.30
C LEU A 62 9.11 0.74 3.94
N ARG A 63 8.77 1.21 2.74
CA ARG A 63 9.24 2.50 2.23
C ARG A 63 8.14 3.21 1.45
N GLN A 64 7.99 4.50 1.74
CA GLN A 64 7.17 5.37 0.91
C GLN A 64 7.83 5.58 -0.45
N ILE A 65 7.05 5.47 -1.52
CA ILE A 65 7.47 5.73 -2.90
C ILE A 65 6.62 6.88 -3.48
N PRO A 66 7.10 7.58 -4.53
CA PRO A 66 6.29 8.58 -5.21
C PRO A 66 4.98 7.98 -5.71
N ASN A 67 3.92 8.78 -5.68
CA ASN A 67 2.62 8.38 -6.23
C ASN A 67 2.68 8.32 -7.76
N GLU A 68 2.14 7.26 -8.33
CA GLU A 68 1.95 7.14 -9.77
C GLU A 68 0.52 7.49 -10.18
N TRP A 69 0.42 8.29 -11.25
CA TRP A 69 -0.88 8.67 -11.82
C TRP A 69 -1.59 7.44 -12.38
N GLY A 70 -2.85 7.24 -12.01
CA GLY A 70 -3.64 6.08 -12.41
C GLY A 70 -3.67 4.93 -11.41
N GLY A 71 -3.03 5.07 -10.24
CA GLY A 71 -3.20 4.13 -9.12
C GLY A 71 -2.67 2.74 -9.42
N ARG A 72 -1.38 2.64 -9.76
CA ARG A 72 -0.71 1.35 -9.98
C ARG A 72 0.39 1.14 -8.96
N ILE A 73 0.54 -0.10 -8.52
CA ILE A 73 1.69 -0.57 -7.75
C ILE A 73 2.32 -1.71 -8.54
N GLU A 74 3.51 -1.47 -9.08
CA GLU A 74 4.25 -2.47 -9.84
C GLU A 74 5.30 -3.16 -8.96
N CYS A 75 5.33 -4.49 -9.02
CA CYS A 75 6.32 -5.28 -8.32
C CYS A 75 7.60 -5.41 -9.13
N PRO A 76 8.80 -5.23 -8.53
CA PRO A 76 10.05 -5.42 -9.26
C PRO A 76 10.13 -6.84 -9.80
N GLY A 77 10.24 -6.97 -11.13
CA GLY A 77 10.32 -8.27 -11.80
C GLY A 77 8.99 -8.80 -12.37
N ASP A 78 7.89 -8.06 -12.20
CA ASP A 78 6.67 -8.32 -12.96
C ASP A 78 6.85 -7.73 -14.37
N PRO A 79 7.04 -8.52 -15.44
CA PRO A 79 6.89 -7.96 -16.77
C PRO A 79 5.44 -7.49 -16.84
N ALA A 80 5.22 -6.21 -17.15
CA ALA A 80 3.89 -5.71 -17.46
C ALA A 80 3.23 -6.67 -18.48
N VAL A 81 2.27 -7.46 -18.03
CA VAL A 81 1.41 -8.29 -18.89
C VAL A 81 0.15 -7.50 -19.19
#